data_AF-A0A6A9SPZ5-F1
#
_entry.id   AF-A0A6A9SPZ5-F1
#
_cell.length_a   1.000
_cell.length_b   1.000
_cell.length_c   1.000
_cell.angle_alpha   90.00
_cell.angle_beta   90.00
_cell.angle_gamma   90.00
#
_symmetry.space_group_name_H-M   'P 1'
#
loop_
_entity.id
_entity.type
_entity.pdbx_description
1 polymer ?
#
loop_
_entity_poly.entity_id
_entity_poly.type
_entity_poly.pdbx_seq_one_letter_code
_entity_poly.pdbx_strand_id
1 'polypeptide(L)' 'MSTNIQSTAETTHNGVLEVSDLPATRVQRYAREADDVYFERKGGRTFLVAER' A
#
# COMPACT_ATOMS: atom_id res chain seq x y z
N MET A 1 -9.41 -5.84 -26.65
CA MET A 1 -9.56 -5.06 -25.41
C MET A 1 -8.54 -5.58 -24.43
N SER A 2 -7.49 -4.80 -24.16
CA SER A 2 -6.39 -5.23 -23.30
C SER A 2 -6.79 -5.04 -21.85
N THR A 3 -7.24 -6.12 -21.20
CA THR A 3 -7.37 -6.12 -19.74
C THR A 3 -5.95 -6.19 -19.18
N ASN A 4 -5.35 -5.01 -18.97
CA ASN A 4 -4.11 -4.90 -18.22
C ASN A 4 -4.45 -5.30 -16.77
N ILE A 5 -4.40 -6.60 -16.48
CA ILE A 5 -4.22 -7.11 -15.12
C ILE A 5 -2.80 -6.72 -14.70
N GLN A 6 -2.63 -5.44 -14.41
CA GLN A 6 -1.46 -4.97 -13.69
C GLN A 6 -1.55 -5.66 -12.34
N SER A 7 -0.86 -6.80 -12.25
CA SER A 7 -0.71 -7.57 -11.04
C SER A 7 -0.43 -6.55 -9.94
N THR A 8 -1.33 -6.48 -8.97
CA THR A 8 -1.09 -5.87 -7.66
C THR A 8 -0.04 -6.73 -6.97
N ALA A 9 1.15 -6.81 -7.59
CA ALA A 9 2.35 -7.20 -6.92
C ALA A 9 2.41 -6.27 -5.72
N GLU A 10 2.42 -6.88 -4.53
CA GLU A 10 2.67 -6.27 -3.23
C GLU A 10 4.02 -5.54 -3.32
N THR A 11 4.04 -4.41 -4.01
CA THR A 11 5.29 -3.77 -4.42
C THR A 11 5.57 -2.73 -3.35
N THR A 12 6.08 -3.21 -2.22
CA THR A 12 6.71 -2.37 -1.22
C THR A 12 7.98 -1.78 -1.84
N HIS A 13 7.86 -0.68 -2.57
CA HIS A 13 9.01 0.12 -2.99
C HIS A 13 9.27 1.15 -1.91
N ASN A 14 10.45 1.10 -1.29
CA ASN A 14 10.95 2.14 -0.38
C ASN A 14 10.02 2.49 0.79
N GLY A 15 9.35 1.50 1.38
CA GLY A 15 8.45 1.72 2.53
C GLY A 15 7.03 2.16 2.16
N VAL A 16 6.71 2.32 0.87
CA VAL A 16 5.37 2.65 0.38
C VAL A 16 4.62 1.38 -0.04
N LEU A 17 3.41 1.19 0.48
CA LEU A 17 2.49 0.11 0.14
C LEU A 17 1.16 0.69 -0.38
N GLU A 18 0.70 0.31 -1.57
CA GLU A 18 -0.67 0.65 -2.00
C GLU A 18 -1.69 -0.22 -1.24
N VAL A 19 -2.68 0.42 -0.59
CA VAL A 19 -3.67 -0.24 0.27
C VAL A 19 -5.12 -0.04 -0.19
N SER A 20 -5.35 0.56 -1.35
CA SER A 20 -6.68 0.93 -1.87
C SER A 20 -7.70 -0.21 -1.81
N ASP A 21 -7.28 -1.43 -2.17
CA ASP A 21 -8.11 -2.63 -2.24
C ASP A 21 -7.68 -3.70 -1.22
N LEU A 22 -6.80 -3.35 -0.27
CA LEU A 22 -6.31 -4.30 0.72
C LEU A 22 -7.28 -4.41 1.91
N PRO A 23 -7.51 -5.63 2.44
CA PRO A 23 -8.24 -5.80 3.68
C PRO A 23 -7.53 -5.06 4.83
N ALA A 24 -8.31 -4.45 5.72
CA ALA A 24 -7.77 -3.74 6.88
C ALA A 24 -6.81 -4.60 7.73
N THR A 25 -7.02 -5.92 7.78
CA THR A 25 -6.14 -6.86 8.48
C THR A 25 -4.74 -6.94 7.87
N ARG A 26 -4.60 -6.85 6.54
CA ARG A 26 -3.31 -6.80 5.85
C ARG A 26 -2.61 -5.46 6.09
N VAL A 27 -3.36 -4.36 6.01
CA VAL A 27 -2.86 -3.01 6.30
C VAL A 27 -2.33 -2.90 7.72
N GLN A 28 -3.07 -3.43 8.71
CA GLN A 28 -2.66 -3.44 10.12
C GLN A 28 -1.39 -4.26 10.38
N ARG A 29 -1.20 -5.38 9.67
CA ARG A 29 0.03 -6.18 9.82
C ARG A 29 1.24 -5.36 9.37
N TYR A 30 1.16 -4.72 8.20
CA TYR A 30 2.24 -3.87 7.69
C TYR A 30 2.53 -2.69 8.62
N ALA A 31 1.48 -2.01 9.10
CA ALA A 31 1.62 -0.89 10.03
C ALA A 31 2.25 -1.28 11.39
N ARG A 32 2.20 -2.56 11.79
CA ARG A 32 2.88 -3.06 13.00
C ARG A 32 4.34 -3.43 12.79
N GLU A 33 4.72 -3.72 11.55
CA GLU A 33 6.10 -4.09 11.18
C GLU A 33 6.98 -2.86 10.92
N ALA A 34 6.38 -1.69 10.68
CA ALA A 34 7.06 -0.42 10.48
C ALA A 34 6.92 0.49 11.73
N ASP A 35 7.98 1.23 12.07
CA ASP A 35 8.03 2.05 13.29
C ASP A 35 7.18 3.34 13.20
N ASP A 36 7.19 4.03 12.06
CA ASP A 36 6.37 5.22 11.80
C ASP A 36 5.70 5.12 10.42
N VAL A 37 4.37 5.25 10.39
CA VAL A 37 3.58 5.12 9.17
C VAL A 37 2.47 6.15 9.07
N TYR A 38 2.22 6.64 7.86
CA TYR A 38 1.09 7.52 7.55
C TYR A 38 0.38 7.10 6.26
N PHE A 39 -0.85 7.56 6.07
CA PHE A 39 -1.61 7.33 4.83
C PHE A 39 -1.49 8.51 3.88
N GLU A 40 -1.16 8.24 2.61
CA GLU A 40 -1.19 9.21 1.51
C GLU A 40 -2.30 8.84 0.52
N ARG A 41 -3.01 9.83 -0.02
CA ARG A 41 -4.00 9.63 -1.09
C ARG A 41 -3.57 10.32 -2.37
N LYS A 42 -3.42 9.57 -3.46
CA LYS A 42 -2.98 10.08 -4.76
C LYS A 42 -3.74 9.42 -5.89
N GLY A 43 -4.33 10.23 -6.77
CA GLY A 43 -5.04 9.74 -7.95
C GLY A 43 -6.18 8.76 -7.63
N GLY A 44 -6.85 8.93 -6.49
CA GLY A 44 -7.94 8.06 -6.03
C GLY A 44 -7.49 6.80 -5.29
N ARG A 45 -6.18 6.54 -5.21
CA ARG A 45 -5.59 5.40 -4.49
C ARG A 45 -5.09 5.83 -3.11
N THR A 46 -5.10 4.89 -2.17
CA THR A 46 -4.56 5.08 -0.83
C THR A 46 -3.27 4.28 -0.69
N PHE A 47 -2.26 4.91 -0.10
CA PHE A 47 -0.95 4.34 0.16
C PHE A 47 -0.66 4.42 1.66
N LEU A 48 -0.06 3.37 2.20
CA LEU A 48 0.55 3.36 3.52
C LEU A 48 2.04 3.56 3.34
N VAL A 49 2.57 4.66 3.86
CA VAL A 49 3.98 5.06 3.73
C VAL A 49 4.65 4.88 5.07
N ALA A 50 5.78 4.17 5.09
CA ALA A 50 6.66 4.08 6.24
C ALA A 50 7.80 5.11 6.12
N GLU A 51 7.93 5.98 7.11
CA GLU A 51 9.12 6.82 7.25
C GLU A 51 10.21 6.00 7.97
N ARG A 52 11.45 6.14 7.51
CA ARG A 52 12.59 5.35 8.00
C ARG A 52 13.64 6.28 8.60
#